data_AF-A0A3D4SXZ7-F1
#
_entry.id   AF-A0A3D4SXZ7-F1
#
_cell.length_a   1.000
_cell.length_b   1.000
_cell.length_c   1.000
_cell.angle_alpha   90.00
_cell.angle_beta   90.00
_cell.angle_gamma   90.00
#
_symmetry.space_group_name_H-M   'P 1'
#
loop_
_entity.id
_entity.type
_entity.pdbx_description
1 polymer ?
#
loop_
_entity_poly.entity_id
_entity_poly.type
_entity_poly.pdbx_seq_one_letter_code
_entity_poly.pdbx_strand_id
1 'polypeptide(L)' 'AIKGVEIGDGFAEARRRGSEAHDEIYNDGDHLTRHTNRAGGLEGGMTDGQTLRIRAAMKP' A
#
# COMPACT_ATOMS: atom_id res chain seq x y z
N ALA A 1 -20.67 10.96 -7.22
CA ALA A 1 -19.54 11.82 -6.75
C ALA A 1 -18.65 11.08 -5.74
N ILE A 2 -17.33 11.39 -5.61
CA ILE A 2 -16.43 10.65 -4.70
C ILE A 2 -16.69 10.99 -3.23
N LYS A 3 -16.76 9.96 -2.37
CA LYS A 3 -16.98 10.08 -0.92
C LYS A 3 -15.92 9.38 -0.06
N GLY A 4 -15.04 8.60 -0.66
CA GLY A 4 -13.91 7.97 0.02
C GLY A 4 -12.76 7.73 -0.95
N VAL A 5 -11.55 7.76 -0.42
CA VAL A 5 -10.31 7.44 -1.15
C VAL A 5 -9.47 6.58 -0.23
N GLU A 6 -8.81 5.58 -0.80
CA GLU A 6 -7.84 4.76 -0.09
C GLU A 6 -6.60 4.50 -0.96
N ILE A 7 -5.45 4.34 -0.30
CA ILE A 7 -4.18 3.95 -0.93
C ILE A 7 -3.90 2.49 -0.55
N GLY A 8 -3.50 1.68 -1.53
CA GLY A 8 -3.15 0.29 -1.32
C GLY A 8 -4.35 -0.55 -0.87
N ASP A 9 -4.20 -1.20 0.28
CA ASP A 9 -5.24 -2.00 0.93
C ASP A 9 -6.12 -1.15 1.89
N GLY A 10 -5.71 0.09 2.17
CA GLY A 10 -6.63 1.12 2.66
C GLY A 10 -7.32 0.80 3.98
N PHE A 11 -8.65 0.86 3.98
CA PHE A 11 -9.45 0.55 5.18
C PHE A 11 -9.33 -0.91 5.63
N ALA A 12 -8.95 -1.84 4.74
CA ALA A 12 -8.71 -3.23 5.12
C ALA A 12 -7.42 -3.36 5.96
N GLU A 13 -6.42 -2.52 5.68
CA GLU A 13 -5.13 -2.48 6.37
C GLU A 13 -5.30 -2.12 7.86
N ALA A 14 -6.22 -1.19 8.16
CA ALA A 14 -6.54 -0.77 9.53
C ALA A 14 -7.14 -1.90 10.40
N ARG A 15 -7.51 -3.04 9.81
CA ARG A 15 -8.05 -4.21 10.53
C ARG A 15 -7.00 -5.30 10.73
N ARG A 16 -5.81 -5.17 10.17
CA ARG A 16 -4.73 -6.17 10.26
C ARG A 16 -3.85 -5.92 11.48
N ARG A 17 -3.19 -6.98 11.93
CA ARG A 17 -2.08 -6.86 12.90
C ARG A 17 -0.88 -6.28 12.17
N GLY A 18 -0.05 -5.51 12.88
CA GLY A 18 1.17 -4.93 12.31
C GLY A 18 2.10 -5.96 11.66
N SER A 19 2.16 -7.18 12.22
CA SER A 19 2.93 -8.30 11.65
C SER A 19 2.47 -8.79 10.28
N GLU A 20 1.25 -8.44 9.87
CA GLU A 20 0.66 -8.83 8.59
C GLU A 20 0.39 -7.62 7.69
N ALA A 21 0.66 -6.41 8.18
CA ALA A 21 0.20 -5.19 7.56
C ALA A 21 1.23 -4.55 6.61
N HIS A 22 2.51 -4.65 6.98
CA HIS A 22 3.58 -3.99 6.26
C HIS A 22 4.10 -4.81 5.08
N ASP A 23 4.70 -4.13 4.11
CA ASP A 23 5.39 -4.77 3.02
C ASP A 23 6.86 -4.97 3.42
N GLU A 24 7.23 -6.21 3.77
CA GLU A 24 8.60 -6.54 4.16
C GLU A 24 9.57 -6.26 3.01
N ILE A 25 10.73 -5.71 3.37
CA ILE A 25 11.81 -5.42 2.44
C ILE A 25 12.79 -6.59 2.44
N TYR A 26 13.02 -7.13 1.24
CA TYR A 26 14.00 -8.17 0.98
C TYR A 26 15.15 -7.58 0.17
N ASN A 27 16.36 -8.07 0.42
CA ASN A 27 17.54 -7.71 -0.35
C ASN A 27 17.78 -8.78 -1.42
N ASP A 28 17.73 -8.40 -2.70
CA ASP A 28 18.02 -9.30 -3.83
C ASP A 28 19.47 -9.20 -4.37
N GLY A 29 20.33 -8.50 -3.62
CA GLY A 29 21.70 -8.19 -4.00
C GLY A 29 21.81 -6.73 -4.39
N ASP A 30 21.42 -6.41 -5.63
CA ASP A 30 21.57 -5.07 -6.20
C ASP A 30 20.34 -4.17 -5.94
N HIS A 31 19.19 -4.75 -5.58
CA HIS A 31 17.96 -4.01 -5.37
C HIS A 31 17.26 -4.43 -4.07
N LEU A 32 16.53 -3.46 -3.50
CA LEU A 32 15.56 -3.73 -2.45
C LEU A 32 14.22 -4.09 -3.11
N THR A 33 13.67 -5.24 -2.75
CA THR A 33 12.39 -5.72 -3.29
C THR A 33 11.37 -5.90 -2.18
N ARG A 34 10.09 -5.91 -2.57
CA ARG A 34 8.96 -6.25 -1.70
C ARG A 34 8.14 -7.30 -2.42
N HIS A 35 7.68 -8.31 -1.68
CA HIS A 35 6.83 -9.36 -2.25
C HIS A 35 5.34 -9.01 -2.24
N THR A 36 4.96 -7.98 -1.50
CA THR A 36 3.60 -7.46 -1.41
C THR A 36 3.59 -5.95 -1.66
N ASN A 37 2.40 -5.42 -1.95
CA ASN A 37 2.16 -4.00 -2.15
C ASN A 37 0.85 -3.60 -1.46
N ARG A 38 0.81 -3.79 -0.14
CA ARG A 38 -0.29 -3.44 0.77
C ARG A 38 -0.33 -1.94 1.02
N ALA A 39 0.84 -1.30 1.13
CA ALA A 39 0.99 0.15 1.26
C ALA A 39 0.53 0.90 0.00
N GLY A 40 0.46 0.22 -1.15
CA GLY A 40 -0.06 0.78 -2.39
C GLY A 40 0.92 1.72 -3.10
N GLY A 41 2.21 1.41 -3.03
CA GLY A 41 3.26 2.20 -3.66
C GLY A 41 3.63 3.46 -2.89
N LEU A 42 3.18 3.60 -1.63
CA LEU A 42 3.41 4.78 -0.82
C LEU A 42 3.71 4.40 0.64
N GLU A 43 4.91 4.73 1.10
CA GLU A 43 5.33 4.58 2.50
C GLU A 43 5.85 5.92 3.01
N GLY A 44 5.46 6.33 4.22
CA GLY A 44 5.95 7.59 4.82
C GLY A 44 5.62 8.85 4.01
N GLY A 45 4.60 8.81 3.14
CA GLY A 45 4.24 9.93 2.26
C GLY A 45 5.05 10.03 0.97
N MET A 46 5.91 9.05 0.67
CA MET A 46 6.76 9.01 -0.53
C MET A 46 6.50 7.74 -1.35
N THR A 47 6.75 7.80 -2.65
CA THR A 47 6.72 6.61 -3.50
C THR A 47 7.85 5.65 -3.11
N ASP A 48 7.53 4.37 -2.94
CA ASP A 48 8.47 3.35 -2.44
C ASP A 48 9.08 2.46 -3.55
N GLY A 49 8.75 2.76 -4.81
CA GLY A 49 9.16 2.01 -6.01
C GLY A 49 8.17 0.93 -6.46
N GLN A 50 7.14 0.63 -5.67
CA GLN A 50 6.04 -0.26 -6.07
C GLN A 50 4.97 0.49 -6.89
N THR A 51 4.02 -0.25 -7.47
CA THR A 51 2.90 0.36 -8.21
C THR A 51 2.03 1.21 -7.29
N LEU A 52 1.85 2.49 -7.62
CA LEU A 52 0.93 3.38 -6.92
C LEU A 52 -0.53 2.92 -7.12
N ARG A 53 -1.19 2.50 -6.04
CA ARG A 53 -2.57 1.99 -6.06
C ARG A 53 -3.49 2.94 -5.30
N ILE A 54 -4.43 3.55 -6.02
CA ILE A 54 -5.45 4.44 -5.45
C ILE A 54 -6.83 3.90 -5.81
N ARG A 55 -7.73 3.82 -4.82
CA ARG A 55 -9.14 3.47 -5.03
C ARG A 55 -10.02 4.62 -4.56
N ALA A 56 -11.10 4.86 -5.29
CA ALA A 56 -12.07 5.91 -4.98
C ALA A 56 -13.49 5.33 -4.94
N ALA A 57 -14.23 5.62 -3.87
CA ALA A 57 -15.61 5.22 -3.70
C ALA A 57 -16.54 6.35 -4.17
N MET A 58 -17.32 6.09 -5.22
CA MET A 58 -18.27 7.06 -5.79
C MET A 58 -19.70 6.75 -5.32
N LYS A 59 -20.37 7.72 -4.69
CA LYS A 59 -21.83 7.65 -4.50
C LYS A 59 -22.55 7.73 -5.85
N PRO A 60 -23.73 7.10 -6.00
CA PRO A 60 -24.59 7.29 -7.17
C PRO A 60 -24.80 8.78 -7.51
#